data_AF-A0A946H7Q9-F1
#
_entry.id   AF-A0A946H7Q9-F1
#
_cell.length_a   1.000
_cell.length_b   1.000
_cell.length_c   1.000
_cell.angle_alpha   90.00
_cell.angle_beta   90.00
_cell.angle_gamma   90.00
#
_symmetry.space_group_name_H-M   'P 1'
#
loop_
_entity.id
_entity.type
_entity.pdbx_description
1 polymer ?
#
loop_
_entity_poly.entity_id
_entity_poly.type
_entity_poly.pdbx_seq_one_letter_code
_entity_poly.pdbx_strand_id
1 'polypeptide(L)' 'MTFRQIQHNCEKVSPTVLNKRLKELTSSGLVARGNTGYQLTVAGAELFVILKPFGAWLIRWAESLSSNEAEQ' A
#
# COMPACT_ATOMS: atom_id res chain seq x y z
N MET A 1 9.74 -2.75 -10.13
CA MET A 1 8.67 -1.88 -10.68
C MET A 1 9.16 -0.44 -10.71
N THR A 2 8.95 0.25 -11.84
CA THR A 2 9.27 1.68 -11.92
C THR A 2 8.29 2.52 -11.09
N PHE A 3 8.67 3.75 -10.75
CA PHE A 3 7.76 4.68 -10.05
C PHE A 3 6.46 4.88 -10.82
N ARG A 4 6.53 5.01 -12.15
CA ARG A 4 5.37 5.20 -13.03
C ARG A 4 4.40 4.02 -12.98
N GLN A 5 4.91 2.79 -12.93
CA GLN A 5 4.09 1.58 -12.78
C GLN A 5 3.38 1.55 -11.42
N ILE A 6 4.09 1.90 -10.34
CA ILE A 6 3.49 1.94 -9.00
C ILE A 6 2.44 3.04 -8.92
N GLN A 7 2.72 4.22 -9.47
CA GLN A 7 1.77 5.33 -9.52
C GLN A 7 0.49 4.96 -10.28
N HIS A 8 0.62 4.27 -11.41
CA HIS A 8 -0.52 3.77 -12.17
C HIS A 8 -1.38 2.82 -11.34
N ASN A 9 -0.77 1.92 -10.56
CA ASN A 9 -1.50 1.00 -9.69
C ASN A 9 -2.11 1.67 -8.43
N CYS A 10 -1.72 2.90 -8.11
CA CYS A 10 -2.16 3.64 -6.93
C CYS A 10 -3.02 4.85 -7.33
N GLU A 11 -3.97 4.69 -8.25
CA GLU A 11 -4.73 5.75 -8.94
C GLU A 11 -5.25 6.91 -8.05
N LYS A 12 -5.56 6.64 -6.77
CA LYS A 12 -6.07 7.63 -5.80
C LYS A 12 -4.98 8.37 -5.00
N VAL A 13 -3.70 8.04 -5.18
CA VAL A 13 -2.58 8.60 -4.41
C VAL A 13 -1.80 9.61 -5.25
N SER A 14 -1.65 10.85 -4.74
CA SER A 14 -0.88 11.87 -5.46
C SER A 14 0.60 11.49 -5.60
N PRO A 15 1.29 11.96 -6.66
CA PRO A 15 2.71 11.62 -6.88
C PRO A 15 3.61 12.00 -5.70
N THR A 16 3.36 13.13 -5.06
CA THR A 16 4.12 13.60 -3.89
C THR A 16 3.93 12.68 -2.69
N VAL A 17 2.69 12.27 -2.41
CA VAL A 17 2.40 11.34 -1.30
C VAL A 17 3.01 9.97 -1.59
N LEU A 18 2.91 9.49 -2.83
CA LEU A 18 3.52 8.22 -3.23
C LEU A 18 5.05 8.25 -3.08
N ASN A 19 5.70 9.34 -3.51
CA ASN A 19 7.14 9.51 -3.35
C ASN A 19 7.57 9.48 -1.88
N LYS A 20 6.84 10.21 -1.02
CA LYS A 20 7.07 10.22 0.42
C LYS A 20 6.96 8.81 1.02
N ARG A 21 5.87 8.10 0.72
CA ARG A 21 5.65 6.72 1.21
C ARG A 21 6.73 5.76 0.73
N LEU A 22 7.16 5.85 -0.53
CA LEU A 22 8.24 5.00 -1.04
C LEU A 22 9.58 5.28 -0.35
N LYS A 23 9.88 6.55 -0.02
CA LYS A 23 11.06 6.91 0.77
C LYS A 23 10.98 6.32 2.18
N GLU A 24 9.85 6.45 2.86
CA GLU A 24 9.61 5.90 4.20
C GLU A 24 9.71 4.36 4.23
N LEU A 25 9.12 3.69 3.24
CA LEU A 25 9.21 2.23 3.08
C LEU A 25 10.65 1.77 2.77
N THR A 26 11.42 2.62 2.08
CA THR A 26 12.83 2.33 1.80
C THR A 26 13.68 2.54 3.05
N SER A 27 13.49 3.63 3.78
CA SER A 27 14.23 3.91 5.03
C SER A 27 13.92 2.93 6.16
N SER A 28 12.74 2.31 6.14
CA SER A 28 12.34 1.25 7.08
C SER A 28 12.80 -0.15 6.64
N GLY A 29 13.46 -0.29 5.49
CA GLY A 29 13.96 -1.57 5.02
C GLY A 29 12.89 -2.53 4.50
N LEU A 30 11.67 -2.06 4.22
CA LEU A 30 10.57 -2.86 3.67
C LEU A 30 10.61 -2.88 2.13
N VAL A 31 11.13 -1.83 1.52
CA VAL A 31 11.30 -1.68 0.07
C VAL A 31 12.76 -1.40 -0.25
N ALA A 32 13.24 -1.93 -1.38
CA ALA A 32 14.57 -1.65 -1.89
C ALA A 32 14.52 -1.21 -3.36
N ARG A 33 15.57 -0.52 -3.81
CA ARG A 33 15.83 -0.21 -5.22
C ARG A 33 16.64 -1.34 -5.83
N GLY A 34 16.07 -2.06 -6.79
CA GLY A 34 16.76 -3.02 -7.65
C GLY A 34 16.96 -2.48 -9.06
N ASN A 35 17.53 -3.30 -9.95
CA ASN A 35 17.83 -2.94 -11.34
C ASN A 35 16.60 -2.51 -12.15
N THR A 36 15.41 -3.00 -11.80
CA THR A 36 14.14 -2.72 -12.48
C THR A 36 13.21 -1.79 -11.68
N GLY A 37 13.77 -1.03 -10.73
CA GLY A 37 13.05 -0.09 -9.87
C GLY A 37 12.79 -0.64 -8.46
N TYR A 38 11.66 -0.31 -7.86
CA TYR A 38 11.33 -0.72 -6.49
C TYR A 38 10.88 -2.19 -6.43
N GLN A 39 11.26 -2.84 -5.34
CA GLN A 39 10.89 -4.22 -4.99
C GLN A 39 10.77 -4.35 -3.47
N LEU A 40 9.99 -5.32 -2.99
CA LEU A 40 9.96 -5.66 -1.57
C LEU A 40 11.29 -6.29 -1.15
N THR A 41 11.71 -6.02 0.08
CA THR A 41 12.74 -6.82 0.75
C THR A 41 12.13 -8.12 1.27
N VAL A 42 12.95 -9.00 1.84
CA VAL A 42 12.46 -10.21 2.53
C VAL A 42 11.46 -9.83 3.64
N ALA A 43 11.84 -8.90 4.53
CA ALA A 43 10.95 -8.42 5.59
C ALA A 43 9.68 -7.74 5.05
N GLY A 44 9.80 -6.98 3.95
CA GLY A 44 8.65 -6.38 3.27
C GLY A 44 7.67 -7.42 2.71
N ALA A 45 8.18 -8.52 2.16
CA ALA A 45 7.36 -9.62 1.66
C ALA A 45 6.67 -10.38 2.80
N GLU A 46 7.37 -10.65 3.90
CA GLU A 46 6.80 -11.27 5.11
C GLU A 46 5.66 -10.44 5.68
N LEU A 47 5.88 -9.13 5.86
CA LEU A 47 4.83 -8.21 6.34
C LEU A 47 3.64 -8.17 5.38
N PHE A 48 3.88 -8.17 4.07
CA PHE A 48 2.81 -8.17 3.08
C PHE A 48 1.91 -9.40 3.19
N VAL A 49 2.45 -10.58 3.48
CA VAL A 49 1.65 -11.80 3.69
C VAL A 49 0.69 -11.65 4.86
N ILE A 50 1.09 -10.95 5.92
CA ILE A 50 0.26 -10.68 7.10
C ILE A 50 -0.82 -9.63 6.78
N LEU A 51 -0.46 -8.56 6.06
CA LEU A 51 -1.38 -7.45 5.76
C LEU A 51 -2.39 -7.77 4.66
N LYS A 52 -2.03 -8.58 3.66
CA LYS A 52 -2.89 -8.92 2.52
C LYS A 52 -4.28 -9.45 2.93
N PRO A 53 -4.42 -10.45 3.83
CA PRO A 53 -5.74 -10.94 4.24
C PRO A 53 -6.55 -9.88 5.01
N PHE A 54 -5.87 -8.94 5.67
CA PHE A 54 -6.51 -7.83 6.37
C PHE A 54 -7.28 -6.91 5.42
N GLY A 55 -6.82 -6.77 4.16
CA GLY A 55 -7.46 -5.90 3.18
C GLY A 55 -8.94 -6.21 2.93
N ALA A 56 -9.28 -7.49 2.75
CA ALA A 56 -10.67 -7.90 2.52
C ALA A 56 -11.55 -7.64 3.75
N TRP A 57 -11.00 -7.81 4.95
CA TRP A 57 -11.70 -7.50 6.20
C TRP A 57 -11.91 -5.99 6.36
N LEU A 58 -10.89 -5.17 6.07
CA LEU A 58 -10.95 -3.71 6.15
C LEU A 58 -12.03 -3.12 5.24
N ILE A 59 -12.19 -3.65 4.02
CA ILE A 59 -13.25 -3.23 3.09
C ILE A 59 -14.62 -3.52 3.69
N ARG A 60 -14.88 -4.76 4.14
CA ARG A 60 -16.16 -5.13 4.77
C ARG A 60 -16.46 -4.29 6.01
N TRP A 61 -15.43 -4.02 6.82
CA TRP A 61 -15.58 -3.18 8.00
C TRP A 61 -15.93 -1.74 7.62
N ALA A 62 -15.24 -1.15 6.64
CA ALA A 62 -15.56 0.20 6.16
C ALA A 62 -16.99 0.29 5.60
N GLU A 63 -17.43 -0.72 4.83
CA GLU A 63 -18.81 -0.83 4.34
C GLU A 63 -19.82 -0.88 5.50
N SER A 64 -19.54 -1.65 6.55
CA SER A 64 -20.42 -1.74 7.72
C SER A 64 -20.60 -0.41 8.46
N LEU A 65 -19.60 0.49 8.41
CA LEU A 65 -19.72 1.83 8.97
C LEU A 65 -20.60 2.73 8.11
N SER A 66 -20.51 2.62 6.78
CA SER A 66 -21.36 3.40 5.86
C SER A 66 -22.83 2.99 5.87
N SER A 67 -23.14 1.73 6.18
CA SER A 67 -24.53 1.27 6.36
C SER A 67 -25.17 1.78 7.65
N ASN A 68 -24.37 2.12 8.68
CA ASN A 68 -24.86 2.63 9.96
C ASN A 68 -25.19 4.14 9.95
N GLU A 69 -24.78 4.89 8.92
CA GLU A 69 -25.12 6.31 8.76
C GLU A 69 -26.50 6.53 8.11
N ALA A 70 -27.08 5.50 7.49
CA ALA A 70 -28.40 5.59 6.85
C ALA A 70 -29.59 5.34 7.80
N GLU A 71 -29.33 4.93 9.05
CA GLU A 71 -30.35 4.65 10.08
C GLU A 71 -30.26 5.58 11.30
N GLN A 72 -29.50 6.69 11.23
CA GLN A 72 -29.44 7.74 12.26
C GLN A 72 -30.05 9.07 11.79
#